data_AF-A0AB34AA82-F1
#
_entry.id   AF-A0AB34AA82-F1
#
_cell.length_a   1.000
_cell.length_b   1.000
_cell.length_c   1.000
_cell.angle_alpha   90.00
_cell.angle_beta   90.00
_cell.angle_gamma   90.00
#
_symmetry.space_group_name_H-M   'P 1'
#
loop_
_entity.id
_entity.type
_entity.pdbx_description
1 polymer ?
#
loop_
_entity_poly.entity_id
_entity_poly.type
_entity_poly.pdbx_seq_one_letter_code
_entity_poly.pdbx_strand_id
1 'polypeptide(L)'
;MYFSPSFLQNSLYVVAAILIIFMIAIIIYKIKHNVKIWDRSLTLASIVLINTLYSILGGFFDLPYELSSVVTGGLSLVAFGYIVVIIWDFYKQKKALNK
;
A
#
# COMPACT_ATOMS: atom_id res chain seq x y z
N MET A 1 -12.89 -3.16 -20.60
CA MET A 1 -13.96 -4.03 -20.06
C MET A 1 -14.03 -3.76 -18.57
N TYR A 2 -15.13 -3.24 -18.04
CA TYR A 2 -15.27 -3.07 -16.60
C TYR A 2 -15.50 -4.45 -15.98
N PHE A 3 -14.68 -4.82 -15.01
CA PHE A 3 -14.88 -6.04 -14.24
C PHE A 3 -16.25 -6.03 -13.57
N SER A 4 -16.86 -7.20 -13.37
CA SER A 4 -18.14 -7.26 -12.66
C SER A 4 -17.95 -6.72 -11.23
N PRO A 5 -18.95 -6.02 -10.66
CA PRO A 5 -18.88 -5.52 -9.29
C PRO A 5 -18.55 -6.63 -8.28
N SER A 6 -19.10 -7.83 -8.50
CA SER A 6 -18.82 -9.02 -7.70
C SER A 6 -17.35 -9.49 -7.77
N PHE A 7 -16.73 -9.42 -8.95
CA PHE A 7 -15.32 -9.76 -9.12
C PHE A 7 -14.42 -8.76 -8.40
N LEU A 8 -14.76 -7.47 -8.48
CA LEU A 8 -14.01 -6.39 -7.83
C LEU A 8 -14.04 -6.54 -6.31
N GLN A 9 -15.23 -6.82 -5.74
CA GLN A 9 -15.41 -6.99 -4.30
C GLN A 9 -14.71 -8.25 -3.79
N ASN A 10 -14.80 -9.36 -4.51
CA ASN A 10 -14.09 -10.59 -4.16
C ASN A 10 -12.56 -10.40 -4.18
N SER A 11 -12.06 -9.68 -5.18
CA SER A 11 -10.63 -9.36 -5.27
C SER A 11 -10.17 -8.49 -4.11
N LEU A 12 -10.98 -7.50 -3.71
CA LEU A 12 -10.68 -6.65 -2.54
C LEU A 12 -10.62 -7.46 -1.24
N TYR A 13 -11.50 -8.45 -1.05
CA TYR A 13 -11.42 -9.34 0.12
C TYR A 13 -10.14 -10.16 0.15
N VAL A 14 -9.75 -10.74 -0.98
CA VAL A 14 -8.51 -11.52 -1.10
C VAL A 14 -7.30 -10.65 -0.79
N VAL A 15 -7.24 -9.44 -1.37
CA VAL A 15 -6.17 -8.48 -1.12
C VAL A 15 -6.12 -8.10 0.36
N ALA A 16 -7.26 -7.77 0.98
CA ALA A 16 -7.32 -7.44 2.40
C ALA A 16 -6.82 -8.59 3.29
N ALA A 17 -7.23 -9.84 3.00
CA ALA A 17 -6.80 -11.01 3.76
C ALA A 17 -5.29 -11.21 3.69
N ILE A 18 -4.71 -11.13 2.49
CA ILE A 18 -3.26 -11.22 2.29
C ILE A 18 -2.53 -10.12 3.05
N LEU A 19 -3.03 -8.88 2.96
CA LEU A 19 -2.40 -7.72 3.60
C LEU A 19 -2.37 -7.85 5.12
N ILE A 20 -3.47 -8.33 5.72
CA ILE A 20 -3.57 -8.58 7.17
C ILE A 20 -2.57 -9.66 7.60
N ILE A 21 -2.52 -10.79 6.89
CA ILE A 21 -1.57 -11.88 7.19
C ILE A 21 -0.13 -11.36 7.12
N PHE A 22 0.19 -10.59 6.08
CA PHE A 22 1.52 -10.04 5.88
C PHE A 22 1.92 -9.05 6.97
N MET A 23 1.00 -8.16 7.36
CA MET A 23 1.22 -7.23 8.46
C MET A 23 1.46 -7.95 9.80
N ILE A 24 0.67 -8.99 10.10
CA ILE A 24 0.87 -9.80 11.31
C ILE A 24 2.25 -10.45 11.30
N ALA A 25 2.65 -11.07 10.19
CA ALA A 25 3.97 -11.69 10.06
C ALA A 25 5.12 -10.70 10.27
N ILE A 26 5.02 -9.50 9.69
CA ILE A 26 6.01 -8.43 9.87
C ILE A 26 6.05 -7.96 11.32
N ILE A 27 4.90 -7.79 11.97
CA ILE A 27 4.84 -7.36 13.38
C ILE A 27 5.53 -8.41 14.26
N ILE A 28 5.21 -9.70 14.08
CA ILE A 28 5.85 -10.80 14.81
C ILE A 28 7.36 -10.79 14.59
N TYR A 29 7.80 -10.63 13.34
CA TYR A 29 9.23 -10.53 13.00
C TYR A 29 9.89 -9.35 13.73
N LYS A 30 9.29 -8.16 13.69
CA LYS A 30 9.84 -6.96 14.32
C LYS A 30 9.92 -7.10 15.84
N ILE A 31 8.89 -7.69 16.48
CA ILE A 31 8.89 -7.98 17.91
C ILE A 31 10.05 -8.93 18.25
N LYS A 32 10.19 -10.03 17.49
CA LYS A 32 11.25 -11.04 17.72
C LYS A 32 12.67 -10.45 17.60
N HIS A 33 12.86 -9.52 16.67
CA HIS A 33 14.16 -8.90 16.41
C HIS A 33 14.38 -7.57 17.17
N ASN A 34 13.47 -7.21 18.10
CA ASN A 34 13.53 -5.96 18.87
C ASN A 34 13.64 -4.70 17.99
N VAL A 35 13.02 -4.75 16.80
CA VAL A 35 12.98 -3.64 15.85
C VAL A 35 11.74 -2.80 16.15
N LYS A 36 11.84 -1.48 15.93
CA LYS A 36 10.70 -0.56 16.09
C LYS A 36 9.50 -1.06 15.27
N ILE A 37 8.41 -1.39 15.97
CA ILE A 37 7.18 -1.95 15.40
C ILE A 37 6.55 -0.93 14.44
N TRP A 38 6.46 0.33 14.87
CA TRP A 38 5.85 1.40 14.11
C TRP A 38 6.88 2.20 13.32
N ASP A 39 6.93 1.97 12.01
CA ASP A 39 7.78 2.70 11.07
C ASP A 39 6.95 3.21 9.86
N ARG A 40 7.62 3.89 8.93
CA ARG A 40 6.98 4.40 7.71
C ARG A 40 6.34 3.27 6.88
N SER A 41 6.96 2.09 6.85
CA SER A 41 6.45 0.93 6.10
C SER A 41 5.15 0.38 6.71
N LEU A 42 5.09 0.24 8.04
CA LEU A 42 3.87 -0.17 8.74
C LEU A 42 2.77 0.89 8.62
N THR A 43 3.13 2.18 8.63
CA THR A 43 2.19 3.29 8.46
C THR A 43 1.55 3.25 7.06
N LEU A 44 2.35 3.05 6.01
CA LEU A 44 1.84 2.91 4.64
C LEU A 44 0.95 1.68 4.50
N ALA A 45 1.38 0.53 5.03
CA ALA A 45 0.58 -0.70 5.02
C ALA A 45 -0.78 -0.51 5.73
N SER A 46 -0.80 0.18 6.88
CA SER A 46 -2.03 0.52 7.59
C SER A 46 -2.95 1.44 6.78
N ILE A 47 -2.40 2.45 6.11
CA ILE A 47 -3.18 3.36 5.24
C ILE A 47 -3.80 2.57 4.08
N VAL A 48 -3.04 1.68 3.45
CA VAL A 48 -3.54 0.80 2.37
C VAL A 48 -4.65 -0.11 2.89
N LEU A 49 -4.49 -0.69 4.09
CA LEU A 49 -5.49 -1.55 4.70
C LEU A 49 -6.79 -0.77 4.96
N ILE A 50 -6.70 0.44 5.54
CA ILE A 50 -7.85 1.30 5.80
C ILE A 50 -8.56 1.65 4.49
N ASN A 51 -7.83 1.99 3.42
CA ASN A 51 -8.41 2.26 2.10
C ASN A 51 -9.12 1.03 1.51
N THR A 52 -8.52 -0.16 1.68
CA THR A 52 -9.08 -1.41 1.20
C THR A 52 -10.37 -1.74 1.94
N LEU A 53 -10.38 -1.59 3.27
CA LEU A 53 -11.58 -1.75 4.09
C LEU A 53 -12.66 -0.71 3.75
N TYR A 54 -12.29 0.55 3.50
CA TYR A 54 -13.20 1.59 3.06
C TYR A 54 -13.83 1.27 1.71
N SER A 55 -13.04 0.74 0.77
CA SER A 55 -13.52 0.32 -0.56
C SER A 55 -14.45 -0.90 -0.47
N ILE A 56 -14.15 -1.84 0.43
CA ILE A 56 -15.04 -2.96 0.73
C ILE A 56 -16.38 -2.46 1.29
N LEU A 57 -16.35 -1.54 2.25
CA LEU A 57 -17.55 -0.94 2.85
C LEU A 57 -18.35 -0.15 1.81
N GLY A 58 -17.68 0.53 0.88
CA GLY A 58 -18.31 1.25 -0.25
C GLY A 58 -19.10 0.34 -1.20
N GLY A 59 -18.85 -0.97 -1.17
CA GLY A 59 -19.67 -1.95 -1.90
C GLY A 59 -20.98 -2.34 -1.19
N PHE A 60 -21.17 -1.95 0.08
CA PHE A 60 -22.40 -2.20 0.86
C PHE A 60 -23.16 -0.92 1.20
N PHE A 61 -22.45 0.19 1.32
CA PHE A 61 -22.98 1.52 1.64
C PHE A 61 -22.54 2.50 0.56
N ASP A 62 -23.41 3.43 0.16
CA ASP A 62 -23.05 4.56 -0.72
C ASP A 62 -22.16 5.56 0.02
N LEU A 63 -20.92 5.15 0.27
CA LEU A 63 -19.89 5.95 0.92
C LEU A 63 -19.27 6.92 -0.10
N PRO A 64 -18.94 8.16 0.33
CA PRO A 64 -18.41 9.18 -0.57
C PRO A 64 -17.08 8.75 -1.19
N TYR A 65 -17.09 8.58 -2.52
CA TYR A 65 -15.93 8.15 -3.30
C TYR A 65 -14.69 9.07 -3.13
N GLU A 66 -14.90 10.33 -2.78
CA GLU A 66 -13.85 11.33 -2.57
C GLU A 66 -12.77 10.86 -1.59
N LEU A 67 -13.14 10.17 -0.51
CA LEU A 67 -12.19 9.71 0.50
C LEU A 67 -11.26 8.62 -0.05
N SER A 68 -11.83 7.64 -0.76
CA SER A 68 -11.04 6.58 -1.42
C SER A 68 -10.15 7.14 -2.52
N SER A 69 -10.65 8.13 -3.28
CA SER A 69 -9.89 8.80 -4.33
C SER A 69 -8.70 9.57 -3.77
N VAL A 70 -8.86 10.28 -2.65
CA VAL A 70 -7.76 11.00 -1.99
C VAL A 70 -6.69 10.04 -1.48
N VAL A 71 -7.10 8.94 -0.84
CA VAL A 71 -6.13 7.96 -0.30
C VAL A 71 -5.40 7.23 -1.43
N THR A 72 -6.12 6.83 -2.48
CA THR A 72 -5.53 6.18 -3.67
C THR A 72 -4.60 7.13 -4.42
N GLY A 73 -5.00 8.39 -4.59
CA GLY A 73 -4.16 9.44 -5.18
C GLY A 73 -2.91 9.72 -4.34
N GLY A 74 -3.04 9.79 -3.01
CA GLY A 74 -1.93 9.97 -2.09
C GLY A 74 -0.93 8.81 -2.11
N LEU A 75 -1.42 7.56 -2.11
CA LEU A 75 -0.58 6.36 -2.24
C LEU A 75 0.16 6.32 -3.59
N SER A 76 -0.51 6.75 -4.67
CA SER A 76 0.10 6.84 -5.99
C SER A 76 1.22 7.88 -6.03
N LEU A 77 1.04 9.03 -5.38
CA LEU A 77 2.07 10.06 -5.23
C LEU A 77 3.29 9.53 -4.44
N VAL A 78 3.05 8.79 -3.35
CA VAL A 78 4.13 8.16 -2.56
C VAL A 78 4.90 7.15 -3.40
N ALA A 79 4.21 6.26 -4.12
CA ALA A 79 4.84 5.30 -5.01
C ALA A 79 5.67 5.99 -6.10
N PHE A 80 5.14 7.07 -6.70
CA PHE A 80 5.86 7.88 -7.66
C PHE A 80 7.13 8.49 -7.06
N GLY A 81 7.05 9.02 -5.83
CA GLY A 81 8.22 9.52 -5.10
C GLY A 81 9.33 8.46 -4.93
N TYR A 82 8.96 7.22 -4.59
CA TYR A 82 9.92 6.11 -4.50
C TYR A 82 10.57 5.80 -5.84
N ILE A 83 9.81 5.78 -6.95
CA ILE A 83 10.36 5.55 -8.29
C ILE A 83 11.40 6.61 -8.64
N VAL A 84 11.11 7.89 -8.37
CA VAL A 84 12.05 9.00 -8.62
C VAL A 84 13.34 8.82 -7.83
N VAL A 85 13.25 8.46 -6.54
CA VAL A 85 14.43 8.20 -5.70
C VAL A 85 15.27 7.04 -6.25
N ILE A 86 14.61 5.94 -6.64
CA ILE A 86 15.29 4.77 -7.22
C ILE A 86 16.03 5.16 -8.51
N ILE A 87 15.37 5.86 -9.43
CA ILE A 87 15.99 6.33 -10.68
C ILE A 87 17.19 7.24 -10.40
N TRP A 88 17.05 8.15 -9.43
CA TRP A 88 18.13 9.05 -9.03
C TRP A 88 19.35 8.31 -8.46
N ASP A 89 19.12 7.30 -7.62
CA ASP A 89 20.19 6.48 -7.08
C ASP A 89 20.88 5.64 -8.17
N PHE A 90 20.13 5.11 -9.15
CA PHE A 90 20.72 4.47 -10.33
C PHE A 90 21.61 5.44 -11.14
N TYR A 91 21.15 6.68 -11.33
CA TYR A 91 21.93 7.70 -12.03
C TYR A 91 23.24 8.03 -11.30
N LYS A 92 23.21 8.15 -9.97
CA LYS A 92 24.40 8.34 -9.13
C LYS A 92 25.37 7.17 -9.21
N GLN A 93 24.86 5.93 -9.11
CA GLN A 93 25.69 4.72 -9.19
C GLN A 93 26.39 4.63 -10.55
N LYS A 94 25.68 4.92 -11.65
CA LYS A 94 26.27 4.94 -13.00
C LYS A 94 27.38 5.99 -13.14
N LYS A 95 27.24 7.14 -12.47
CA LYS A 95 28.27 8.20 -12.46
C LYS A 95 29.49 7.82 -11.61
N ALA A 96 29.32 7.03 -10.55
CA ALA A 96 30.42 6.52 -9.72
C ALA A 96 31.20 5.39 -10.40
N LEU A 97 30.54 4.55 -11.22
CA LEU A 97 31.17 3.45 -11.95
C LEU A 97 31.95 3.89 -13.20
N ASN A 98 31.61 5.05 -13.77
CA ASN A 98 32.26 5.64 -14.95
C ASN A 98 33.40 6.64 -14.59
N LYS A 99 33.88 6.61 -13.34
CA LYS A 99 35.01 7.40 -12.85
C LYS A 99 36.14 6.47 -12.44
#